data_AF-W0GVD8-F1
#
_entry.id   AF-W0GVD8-F1
#
_cell.length_a   1.000
_cell.length_b   1.000
_cell.length_c   1.000
_cell.angle_alpha   90.00
_cell.angle_beta   90.00
_cell.angle_gamma   90.00
#
_symmetry.space_group_name_H-M   'P 1'
#
loop_
_entity.id
_entity.type
_entity.pdbx_description
1 polymer ?
#
loop_
_entity_poly.entity_id
_entity_poly.type
_entity_poly.pdbx_seq_one_letter_code
_entity_poly.pdbx_strand_id
1 'polypeptide(L)' 'MCVVITDTDGAWRMADVIWVDGGARNPKVPTLFQVADVDTGVINWINADLVTRICPRV' A
#
# COMPACT_ATOMS: atom_id res chain seq x y z
N MET A 1 -2.60 10.03 0.61
CA MET A 1 -2.88 9.37 -0.68
C MET A 1 -3.36 7.98 -0.31
N CYS A 2 -4.52 7.55 -0.80
CA CYS A 2 -5.07 6.25 -0.44
C CYS A 2 -4.75 5.22 -1.52
N VAL A 3 -4.72 3.95 -1.14
CA VAL A 3 -4.56 2.80 -2.05
C VAL A 3 -5.64 1.76 -1.77
N VAL A 4 -6.00 1.03 -2.83
CA VAL A 4 -6.78 -0.21 -2.71
C VAL A 4 -5.80 -1.37 -2.78
N ILE A 5 -5.87 -2.25 -1.78
CA ILE A 5 -5.04 -3.43 -1.65
C ILE A 5 -5.94 -4.65 -1.77
N THR A 6 -5.54 -5.62 -2.58
CA THR A 6 -6.22 -6.92 -2.70
C THR A 6 -5.32 -7.99 -2.10
N ASP A 7 -5.84 -8.76 -1.16
CA ASP A 7 -5.11 -9.87 -0.57
C ASP A 7 -5.13 -11.12 -1.47
N THR A 8 -4.45 -12.18 -1.02
CA THR A 8 -4.35 -13.43 -1.76
C THR A 8 -5.66 -14.21 -1.83
N ASP A 9 -6.61 -13.92 -0.95
CA ASP A 9 -7.92 -14.57 -0.88
C ASP A 9 -8.99 -13.80 -1.69
N GLY A 10 -8.58 -12.71 -2.34
CA GLY A 10 -9.43 -11.87 -3.18
C GLY A 10 -10.25 -10.84 -2.41
N ALA A 11 -10.09 -10.75 -1.08
CA ALA A 11 -10.66 -9.66 -0.32
C ALA A 11 -9.86 -8.37 -0.57
N TRP A 12 -10.54 -7.23 -0.47
CA TRP A 12 -9.92 -5.93 -0.70
C TRP A 12 -10.15 -5.02 0.51
N ARG A 13 -9.22 -4.08 0.68
CA ARG A 13 -9.33 -3.03 1.70
C ARG A 13 -8.70 -1.73 1.21
N MET A 14 -9.13 -0.63 1.80
CA MET A 14 -8.54 0.68 1.59
C MET A 14 -7.55 1.00 2.69
N ALA A 15 -6.43 1.61 2.31
CA ALA A 15 -5.43 2.06 3.26
C ALA A 15 -4.82 3.40 2.84
N ASP A 16 -4.47 4.22 3.82
CA ASP A 16 -3.72 5.46 3.61
C ASP A 16 -2.22 5.17 3.58
N VAL A 17 -1.53 5.69 2.57
CA VAL A 17 -0.08 5.56 2.45
C VAL A 17 0.60 6.54 3.40
N ILE A 18 1.45 5.99 4.28
CA ILE A 18 2.28 6.71 5.24
C ILE A 18 3.68 6.91 4.67
N TRP A 19 4.27 5.83 4.14
CA TRP A 19 5.63 5.82 3.62
C TRP A 19 5.75 4.91 2.39
N VAL A 20 6.66 5.26 1.48
CA VAL A 20 6.99 4.48 0.30
C VAL A 20 8.47 4.19 0.33
N ASP A 21 8.82 2.90 0.26
CA ASP A 21 10.22 2.47 0.26
C ASP A 21 10.62 1.79 -1.05
N GLY A 22 11.87 2.02 -1.41
CA GLY A 22 12.49 1.50 -2.61
C GLY A 22 13.07 0.10 -2.40
N GLY A 23 13.09 -0.71 -3.45
CA GLY A 23 13.63 -2.07 -3.35
C GLY A 23 15.14 -2.09 -3.10
N ALA A 24 15.61 -3.11 -2.37
CA ALA A 24 17.04 -3.27 -2.05
C ALA A 24 17.96 -3.29 -3.30
N ARG A 25 17.44 -3.76 -4.44
CA ARG A 25 18.17 -3.79 -5.72
C ARG A 25 18.13 -2.46 -6.47
N ASN A 26 17.08 -1.65 -6.28
CA ASN A 26 16.93 -0.35 -6.90
C ASN A 26 16.06 0.56 -6.01
N PRO A 27 16.68 1.44 -5.19
CA PRO A 27 15.96 2.33 -4.29
C PRO A 27 15.02 3.32 -4.97
N LYS A 28 15.13 3.50 -6.30
CA LYS A 28 14.23 4.37 -7.07
C LYS A 28 12.92 3.69 -7.48
N VAL A 29 12.81 2.37 -7.32
CA VAL A 29 11.61 1.61 -7.67
C VAL A 29 10.84 1.31 -6.38
N PRO A 30 9.62 1.86 -6.21
CA PRO A 30 8.77 1.55 -5.06
C PRO A 30 8.45 0.06 -5.03
N THR A 31 8.84 -0.63 -3.97
CA THR A 31 8.50 -2.06 -3.79
C THR A 31 7.67 -2.31 -2.53
N LEU A 32 7.69 -1.37 -1.58
CA LEU A 32 7.01 -1.50 -0.30
C LEU A 32 6.27 -0.22 0.05
N PHE A 33 5.06 -0.38 0.57
CA PHE A 33 4.23 0.69 1.10
C PHE A 33 3.96 0.43 2.57
N GLN A 34 4.28 1.39 3.43
CA GLN A 34 3.74 1.41 4.78
C GLN A 34 2.39 2.11 4.73
N VAL A 35 1.36 1.43 5.18
CA VAL A 35 -0.01 1.93 5.11
C VAL A 35 -0.72 1.79 6.45
N ALA A 36 -1.67 2.69 6.72
CA ALA A 36 -2.67 2.53 7.76
C ALA A 36 -3.99 2.09 7.12
N ASP A 37 -4.52 0.96 7.57
CA ASP A 37 -5.84 0.48 7.19
C ASP A 37 -6.93 1.47 7.63
N VAL A 38 -7.85 1.82 6.73
CA VAL A 38 -8.86 2.86 6.99
C VAL A 38 -9.90 2.41 8.01
N ASP A 39 -10.23 1.13 8.04
CA ASP A 39 -11.30 0.60 8.89
C ASP A 39 -10.79 0.27 10.29
N THR A 40 -9.56 -0.23 10.40
CA THR A 40 -8.99 -0.76 11.66
C THR A 40 -7.91 0.13 12.27
N GLY A 41 -7.31 1.04 11.49
CA GLY A 41 -6.16 1.85 11.91
C GLY A 41 -4.86 1.07 12.06
N VAL A 42 -4.83 -0.23 11.74
CA VAL A 42 -3.62 -1.06 11.82
C VAL A 42 -2.60 -0.58 10.80
N ILE A 43 -1.35 -0.45 11.24
CA ILE A 43 -0.22 -0.09 10.38
C ILE A 43 0.51 -1.35 9.96
N ASN A 44 0.69 -1.55 8.66
CA ASN A 44 1.42 -2.68 8.10
C ASN A 44 2.18 -2.31 6.83
N TRP A 45 3.20 -3.11 6.52
CA TRP A 45 3.92 -3.04 5.26
C TRP A 45 3.25 -3.93 4.20
N ILE A 46 3.12 -3.41 2.99
CA ILE A 46 2.47 -4.08 1.85
C ILE A 46 3.41 -4.08 0.67
N ASN A 47 3.54 -5.22 0.01
CA ASN A 47 4.22 -5.32 -1.28
C ASN A 47 3.45 -4.50 -2.33
N ALA A 48 4.16 -3.69 -3.10
CA ALA A 48 3.62 -2.93 -4.23
C ALA A 48 2.77 -3.78 -5.20
N ASP A 49 3.10 -5.06 -5.37
CA ASP A 49 2.35 -5.97 -6.25
C ASP A 49 0.90 -6.22 -5.81
N LEU A 50 0.57 -5.99 -4.52
CA LEU A 50 -0.78 -6.14 -3.98
C LEU A 50 -1.61 -4.84 -4.11
N VAL A 51 -0.98 -3.73 -4.52
CA VAL A 51 -1.67 -2.46 -4.73
C VAL A 51 -2.30 -2.46 -6.12
N THR A 52 -3.62 -2.41 -6.18
CA THR A 52 -4.37 -2.47 -7.45
C THR A 52 -4.74 -1.10 -7.97
N ARG A 53 -4.90 -0.11 -7.07
CA ARG A 53 -5.29 1.26 -7.44
C ARG A 53 -4.74 2.28 -6.46
N ILE A 54 -4.32 3.42 -7.01
CA ILE A 54 -3.98 4.64 -6.26
C ILE A 54 -5.15 5.63 -6.38
N CYS A 55 -5.59 6.15 -5.24
CA CYS A 55 -6.62 7.18 -5.14
C CYS A 55 -5.97 8.51 -4.68
N PRO A 56 -5.86 9.52 -5.56
CA PRO A 56 -5.32 10.82 -5.21
C PRO A 56 -6.22 11.56 -4.21
N ARG A 57 -5.63 12.37 -3.32
CA ARG A 57 -6.39 13.33 -2.52
C ARG A 57 -6.65 14.57 -3.37
N VAL A 58 -7.90 15.04 -3.36
CA VAL A 58 -8.30 16.35 -3.88
C VAL A 58 -7.91 17.48 -2.94
#